data_AF-A0A6P8SV96-F1
#
_entry.id   AF-A0A6P8SV96-F1
#
_cell.length_a   1.000
_cell.length_b   1.000
_cell.length_c   1.000
_cell.angle_alpha   90.00
_cell.angle_beta   90.00
_cell.angle_gamma   90.00
#
_symmetry.space_group_name_H-M   'P 1'
#
loop_
_entity.id
_entity.type
_entity.pdbx_description
1 polymer ?
#
loop_
_entity_poly.entity_id
_entity_poly.type
_entity_poly.pdbx_seq_one_letter_code
_entity_poly.pdbx_strand_id
1 'polypeptide(L)'
;MLPLNVIEAHLRWGHTAGDIAQVFGVCERTIRRRMTQNGIRVQDLLTLLDGNSLDETVTQILQHHPNSGYKMMVGYLNARGIRIQRQRVQESMRRVDPGGVLIRTLQLNPRRRRKYFVPAPNSLWHIDGNHKLIRWRFVVHGGIDGFSRLIVYLSAATNNRAATVLRSFLEAANVYGVPSRVRSDKGGENVDVAVARYMVANRGENRNSHIAGRTVHNQRIERLWRDVYVGVLDLFYTMFFNLEREGLLNPDCEVHLYALHWCFVPHIQKHLQFFQQGWNCHRLSTEGNRSPLQLWTRHER
;
A
#
# COMPACT_ATOMS: atom_id res chain seq x y z
N MET A 1 1.73 -14.88 39.84
CA MET A 1 3.05 -14.26 39.55
C MET A 1 3.59 -14.85 38.26
N LEU A 2 4.07 -14.07 37.28
CA LEU A 2 4.60 -14.58 35.99
C LEU A 2 5.85 -15.46 36.18
N PRO A 3 5.81 -16.76 35.87
CA PRO A 3 6.95 -17.66 36.06
C PRO A 3 8.21 -17.17 35.34
N LEU A 4 9.39 -17.32 35.96
CA LEU A 4 10.66 -16.80 35.44
C LEU A 4 11.02 -17.44 34.08
N ASN A 5 10.83 -18.75 33.98
CA ASN A 5 11.01 -19.55 32.77
C ASN A 5 10.18 -19.04 31.58
N VAL A 6 8.99 -18.48 31.84
CA VAL A 6 8.15 -17.89 30.79
C VAL A 6 8.76 -16.59 30.27
N ILE A 7 9.24 -15.72 31.16
CA ILE A 7 9.91 -14.48 30.75
C ILE A 7 11.18 -14.80 29.94
N GLU A 8 11.98 -15.75 30.40
CA GLU A 8 13.17 -16.21 29.66
C GLU A 8 12.82 -16.81 28.30
N ALA A 9 11.78 -17.64 28.21
CA ALA A 9 11.32 -18.22 26.95
C ALA A 9 10.90 -17.15 25.94
N HIS A 10 10.12 -16.15 26.35
CA HIS A 10 9.72 -15.06 25.45
C HIS A 10 10.89 -14.18 25.05
N LEU A 11 11.80 -13.87 25.97
CA LEU A 11 13.06 -13.20 25.62
C LEU A 11 13.87 -14.06 24.64
N ARG A 12 13.88 -15.40 24.79
CA ARG A 12 14.46 -16.41 23.87
C ARG A 12 13.77 -16.52 22.52
N TRP A 13 12.54 -16.04 22.38
CA TRP A 13 11.86 -15.89 21.09
C TRP A 13 12.07 -14.51 20.45
N GLY A 14 12.60 -13.55 21.21
CA GLY A 14 12.98 -12.22 20.71
C GLY A 14 11.95 -11.14 21.02
N HIS A 15 10.98 -11.43 21.88
CA HIS A 15 10.06 -10.45 22.42
C HIS A 15 10.79 -9.48 23.34
N THR A 16 10.46 -8.19 23.23
CA THR A 16 10.92 -7.16 24.16
C THR A 16 10.16 -7.25 25.49
N ALA A 17 10.65 -6.59 26.53
CA ALA A 17 9.92 -6.50 27.80
C ALA A 17 8.52 -5.89 27.63
N GLY A 18 8.33 -4.97 26.67
CA GLY A 18 7.04 -4.40 26.31
C GLY A 18 6.11 -5.42 25.65
N ASP A 19 6.61 -6.22 24.71
CA ASP A 19 5.83 -7.28 24.06
C ASP A 19 5.37 -8.33 25.08
N ILE A 20 6.26 -8.74 25.99
CA ILE A 20 5.94 -9.66 27.09
C ILE A 20 4.85 -9.05 27.98
N ALA A 21 4.99 -7.77 28.32
CA ALA A 21 4.02 -7.06 29.14
C ALA A 21 2.62 -7.05 28.50
N GLN A 22 2.55 -6.82 27.19
CA GLN A 22 1.31 -6.83 26.42
C GLN A 22 0.67 -8.23 26.38
N VAL A 23 1.47 -9.27 26.09
CA VAL A 23 1.00 -10.67 26.04
C VAL A 23 0.39 -11.12 27.36
N PHE A 24 0.99 -10.69 28.48
CA PHE A 24 0.54 -11.11 29.81
C PHE A 24 -0.37 -10.09 30.52
N GLY A 25 -0.78 -9.02 29.84
CA GLY A 25 -1.67 -8.00 30.41
C GLY A 25 -1.10 -7.30 31.64
N VAL A 26 0.21 -7.12 31.73
CA VAL A 26 0.90 -6.44 32.84
C VAL A 26 1.62 -5.18 32.35
N CYS A 27 2.02 -4.31 33.27
CA CYS A 27 2.85 -3.16 32.90
C CYS A 27 4.30 -3.58 32.62
N GLU A 28 4.97 -2.93 31.66
CA GLU A 28 6.37 -3.20 31.31
C GLU A 28 7.30 -3.08 32.53
N ARG A 29 7.01 -2.14 33.44
CA ARG A 29 7.75 -1.99 34.71
C ARG A 29 7.74 -3.26 35.55
N THR A 30 6.66 -4.05 35.51
CA THR A 30 6.57 -5.33 36.22
C THR A 30 7.50 -6.38 35.61
N ILE A 31 7.61 -6.43 34.28
CA ILE A 31 8.52 -7.33 33.57
C ILE A 31 9.98 -6.93 33.84
N ARG A 32 10.32 -5.64 33.68
CA ARG A 32 11.67 -5.14 33.95
C ARG A 32 12.09 -5.36 35.41
N ARG A 33 11.20 -5.11 36.38
CA ARG A 33 11.47 -5.39 37.80
C ARG A 33 11.80 -6.86 38.04
N ARG A 34 11.04 -7.79 37.42
CA ARG A 34 11.32 -9.23 37.53
C ARG A 34 12.65 -9.61 36.92
N MET A 35 12.98 -9.05 35.75
CA MET A 35 14.28 -9.28 35.13
C MET A 35 15.42 -8.84 36.06
N THR A 36 15.31 -7.65 36.67
CA THR A 36 16.32 -7.16 37.63
C THR A 36 16.40 -8.02 38.90
N GLN A 37 15.27 -8.40 39.49
CA GLN A 37 15.22 -9.24 40.70
C GLN A 37 15.85 -10.62 40.52
N ASN A 38 15.84 -11.14 39.29
CA ASN A 38 16.36 -12.47 38.96
C ASN A 38 17.66 -12.39 38.12
N GLY A 39 18.28 -11.21 38.01
CA GLY A 39 19.54 -11.04 37.28
C GLY A 39 19.48 -11.29 35.77
N ILE A 40 18.29 -11.31 35.15
CA ILE A 40 18.16 -11.55 33.70
C ILE A 40 18.55 -10.30 32.93
N ARG A 41 19.65 -10.37 32.17
CA ARG A 41 20.00 -9.38 31.16
C ARG A 41 19.86 -10.00 29.77
N VAL A 42 19.33 -9.22 28.82
CA VAL A 42 19.17 -9.68 27.42
C VAL A 42 20.53 -10.04 26.79
N GLN A 43 21.61 -9.38 27.24
CA GLN A 43 22.98 -9.70 26.82
C GLN A 43 23.42 -11.10 27.26
N ASP A 44 22.98 -11.58 28.43
CA ASP A 44 23.31 -12.91 28.95
C ASP A 44 22.61 -14.03 28.15
N LEU A 45 21.60 -13.69 27.32
CA LEU A 45 20.92 -14.61 26.41
C LEU A 45 21.61 -14.72 25.04
N LEU A 46 22.71 -14.00 24.83
CA LEU A 46 23.54 -14.13 23.63
C LEU A 46 24.49 -15.32 23.78
N THR A 47 24.62 -16.11 22.72
CA THR A 47 25.55 -17.22 22.66
C THR A 47 26.98 -16.68 22.56
N LEU A 48 27.87 -17.16 23.43
CA LEU A 48 29.31 -16.91 23.32
C LEU A 48 29.88 -17.81 22.22
N LEU A 49 29.74 -17.36 20.98
CA LEU A 49 30.36 -17.99 19.82
C LEU A 49 31.52 -17.11 19.35
N ASP A 50 32.66 -17.70 19.02
CA ASP A 50 33.81 -16.98 18.46
C ASP A 50 33.54 -16.55 17.01
N GLY A 51 34.49 -15.84 16.39
CA GLY A 51 34.35 -15.37 15.02
C GLY A 51 34.38 -16.50 13.98
N ASN A 52 35.25 -17.49 14.18
CA ASN A 52 35.50 -18.54 13.19
C ASN A 52 34.36 -19.56 13.15
N SER A 53 33.86 -20.02 14.29
CA SER A 53 32.69 -20.90 14.36
C SER A 53 31.42 -20.21 13.86
N LEU A 54 31.31 -18.88 14.03
CA LEU A 54 30.21 -18.11 13.43
C LEU A 54 30.29 -18.13 11.90
N ASP A 55 31.49 -17.88 11.36
CA ASP A 55 31.73 -17.85 9.92
C ASP A 55 31.49 -19.25 9.29
N GLU A 56 31.90 -20.33 9.94
CA GLU A 56 31.59 -21.70 9.52
C GLU A 56 30.08 -21.97 9.49
N THR A 57 29.37 -21.60 10.56
CA THR A 57 27.91 -21.79 10.66
C THR A 57 27.18 -20.99 9.57
N VAL A 58 27.59 -19.73 9.35
CA VAL A 58 27.04 -18.86 8.30
C VAL A 58 27.32 -19.44 6.92
N THR A 59 28.52 -19.99 6.69
CA THR A 59 28.90 -20.66 5.43
C THR A 59 27.99 -21.85 5.14
N GLN A 60 27.77 -22.73 6.12
CA GLN A 60 26.90 -23.89 5.97
C GLN A 60 25.45 -23.50 5.64
N ILE A 61 24.94 -22.43 6.26
CA ILE A 61 23.60 -21.92 5.97
C ILE A 61 23.53 -21.36 4.54
N LEU A 62 24.57 -20.63 4.10
CA LEU A 62 24.62 -20.07 2.75
C LEU A 62 24.75 -21.14 1.66
N GLN A 63 25.38 -22.28 1.92
CA GLN A 63 25.41 -23.40 0.98
C GLN A 63 23.99 -23.89 0.62
N HIS A 64 23.09 -23.93 1.60
CA HIS A 64 21.70 -24.36 1.41
C HIS A 64 20.78 -23.21 0.96
N HIS A 65 21.10 -21.97 1.37
CA HIS A 65 20.28 -20.80 1.13
C HIS A 65 21.13 -19.60 0.64
N PRO A 66 21.71 -19.67 -0.57
CA PRO A 66 22.74 -18.75 -1.05
C PRO A 66 22.28 -17.30 -1.19
N ASN A 67 20.97 -17.05 -1.30
CA ASN A 67 20.42 -15.69 -1.47
C ASN A 67 19.97 -15.04 -0.16
N SER A 68 20.22 -15.67 0.99
CA SER A 68 19.73 -15.18 2.29
C SER A 68 20.41 -13.89 2.72
N GLY A 69 19.64 -12.83 2.94
CA GLY A 69 20.13 -11.60 3.57
C GLY A 69 20.28 -11.73 5.09
N TYR A 70 20.98 -10.78 5.73
CA TYR A 70 21.31 -10.84 7.16
C TYR A 70 20.09 -11.03 8.09
N LYS A 71 18.90 -10.51 7.73
CA LYS A 71 17.68 -10.71 8.52
C LYS A 71 17.27 -12.19 8.59
N MET A 72 17.32 -12.87 7.45
CA MET A 72 17.05 -14.32 7.39
C MET A 72 18.17 -15.12 8.03
N MET A 73 19.43 -14.69 7.88
CA MET A 73 20.56 -15.32 8.56
C MET A 73 20.40 -15.30 10.09
N VAL A 74 19.98 -14.16 10.66
CA VAL A 74 19.64 -14.07 12.10
C VAL A 74 18.51 -15.05 12.46
N GLY A 75 17.49 -15.19 11.61
CA GLY A 75 16.42 -16.17 11.79
C GLY A 75 16.92 -17.62 11.82
N TYR A 76 17.81 -17.99 10.89
CA TYR A 76 18.39 -19.33 10.82
C TYR A 76 19.28 -19.67 12.01
N LEU A 77 20.03 -18.69 12.53
CA LEU A 77 20.84 -18.85 13.74
C LEU A 77 19.93 -18.99 14.96
N ASN A 78 18.90 -18.12 15.09
CA ASN A 78 17.94 -18.20 16.17
C ASN A 78 17.19 -19.54 16.20
N ALA A 79 16.80 -20.07 15.04
CA ALA A 79 16.13 -21.38 14.93
C ALA A 79 17.04 -22.54 15.39
N ARG A 80 18.36 -22.37 15.32
CA ARG A 80 19.37 -23.30 15.85
C ARG A 80 19.76 -23.02 17.31
N GLY A 81 19.07 -22.09 17.98
CA GLY A 81 19.38 -21.67 19.35
C GLY A 81 20.60 -20.77 19.48
N ILE A 82 21.19 -20.32 18.36
CA ILE A 82 22.38 -19.47 18.33
C ILE A 82 21.94 -18.02 18.24
N ARG A 83 22.20 -17.26 19.31
CA ARG A 83 21.80 -15.85 19.41
C ARG A 83 23.00 -14.95 19.42
N ILE A 84 23.18 -14.25 18.31
CA ILE A 84 24.35 -13.40 18.09
C ILE A 84 23.89 -11.98 17.77
N GLN A 85 24.69 -10.99 18.17
CA GLN A 85 24.43 -9.59 17.84
C GLN A 85 24.35 -9.42 16.32
N ARG A 86 23.34 -8.68 15.86
CA ARG A 86 23.12 -8.42 14.42
C ARG A 86 24.37 -7.93 13.71
N GLN A 87 25.16 -7.06 14.36
CA GLN A 87 26.39 -6.54 13.80
C GLN A 87 27.40 -7.65 13.51
N ARG A 88 27.61 -8.58 14.45
CA ARG A 88 28.52 -9.72 14.28
C ARG A 88 28.08 -10.65 13.14
N VAL A 89 26.77 -10.87 12.97
CA VAL A 89 26.22 -11.65 11.84
C VAL A 89 26.49 -10.93 10.51
N GLN A 90 26.33 -9.61 10.46
CA GLN A 90 26.62 -8.82 9.25
C GLN A 90 28.12 -8.83 8.91
N GLU A 91 28.99 -8.71 9.91
CA GLU A 91 30.44 -8.79 9.72
C GLU A 91 30.87 -10.19 9.25
N SER A 92 30.30 -11.24 9.82
CA SER A 92 30.50 -12.63 9.39
C SER A 92 30.08 -12.83 7.93
N MET A 93 28.89 -12.40 7.55
CA MET A 93 28.44 -12.45 6.16
C MET A 93 29.33 -11.67 5.19
N ARG A 94 29.93 -10.55 5.62
CA ARG A 94 30.88 -9.80 4.78
C ARG A 94 32.20 -10.54 4.57
N ARG A 95 32.64 -11.33 5.55
CA ARG A 95 33.84 -12.16 5.44
C ARG A 95 33.59 -13.40 4.59
N VAL A 96 32.46 -14.07 4.80
CA VAL A 96 32.10 -15.35 4.17
C VAL A 96 31.57 -15.18 2.74
N ASP A 97 30.75 -14.16 2.49
CA ASP A 97 30.09 -13.91 1.20
C ASP A 97 30.16 -12.42 0.81
N PRO A 98 31.37 -11.86 0.61
CA PRO A 98 31.53 -10.47 0.19
C PRO A 98 30.84 -10.21 -1.16
N GLY A 99 30.89 -11.18 -2.08
CA GLY A 99 30.29 -11.11 -3.41
C GLY A 99 28.77 -11.04 -3.36
N GLY A 100 28.10 -11.95 -2.64
CA GLY A 100 26.65 -11.92 -2.49
C GLY A 100 26.19 -10.73 -1.65
N VAL A 101 26.95 -10.25 -0.67
CA VAL A 101 26.64 -8.99 0.04
C VAL A 101 26.70 -7.81 -0.91
N LEU A 102 27.72 -7.74 -1.78
CA LEU A 102 27.85 -6.69 -2.79
C LEU A 102 26.72 -6.77 -3.82
N ILE A 103 26.43 -7.94 -4.38
CA ILE A 103 25.33 -8.14 -5.33
C ILE A 103 24.01 -7.72 -4.71
N ARG A 104 23.71 -8.12 -3.46
CA ARG A 104 22.49 -7.67 -2.76
C ARG A 104 22.49 -6.16 -2.51
N THR A 105 23.64 -5.56 -2.22
CA THR A 105 23.77 -4.11 -2.03
C THR A 105 23.59 -3.34 -3.34
N LEU A 106 24.04 -3.88 -4.47
CA LEU A 106 23.86 -3.31 -5.81
C LEU A 106 22.43 -3.57 -6.36
N GLN A 107 21.82 -4.70 -6.01
CA GLN A 107 20.43 -5.04 -6.33
C GLN A 107 19.43 -4.30 -5.45
N LEU A 108 19.84 -3.85 -4.26
CA LEU A 108 19.17 -2.77 -3.56
C LEU A 108 19.33 -1.54 -4.44
N ASN A 109 18.40 -1.38 -5.37
CA ASN A 109 18.02 -0.09 -5.88
C ASN A 109 17.12 0.53 -4.81
N PRO A 110 17.62 1.32 -3.84
CA PRO A 110 16.74 2.25 -3.16
C PRO A 110 16.22 3.16 -4.27
N ARG A 111 15.03 2.84 -4.79
CA ARG A 111 14.33 3.73 -5.73
C ARG A 111 14.35 5.08 -5.05
N ARG A 112 15.15 6.03 -5.56
CA ARG A 112 15.11 7.42 -5.12
C ARG A 112 13.65 7.83 -5.19
N ARG A 113 12.97 7.89 -4.04
CA ARG A 113 11.59 8.37 -3.97
C ARG A 113 11.66 9.82 -4.40
N ARG A 114 11.42 10.10 -5.68
CA ARG A 114 11.25 11.45 -6.17
C ARG A 114 10.14 12.06 -5.34
N LYS A 115 10.41 13.19 -4.69
CA LYS A 115 9.39 13.94 -3.96
C LYS A 115 8.34 14.33 -5.00
N TYR A 116 7.14 13.77 -4.87
CA TYR A 116 6.03 14.12 -5.74
C TYR A 116 5.69 15.60 -5.49
N PHE A 117 5.57 16.39 -6.55
CA PHE A 117 5.30 17.82 -6.47
C PHE A 117 4.30 18.25 -7.55
N VAL A 118 3.29 19.00 -7.12
CA VAL A 118 2.31 19.73 -7.93
C VAL A 118 2.17 21.10 -7.27
N PRO A 119 2.06 22.21 -8.04
CA PRO A 119 2.22 23.55 -7.46
C PRO A 119 1.06 24.00 -6.56
N ALA A 120 -0.18 23.59 -6.86
CA ALA A 120 -1.38 24.00 -6.13
C ALA A 120 -2.53 22.99 -6.36
N PRO A 121 -3.64 23.05 -5.59
CA PRO A 121 -4.85 22.34 -5.93
C PRO A 121 -5.32 22.68 -7.35
N ASN A 122 -6.03 21.75 -7.97
CA ASN A 122 -6.58 21.88 -9.31
C ASN A 122 -5.52 22.08 -10.43
N SER A 123 -4.24 21.99 -10.11
CA SER A 123 -3.17 22.11 -11.11
C SER A 123 -2.99 20.84 -11.93
N LEU A 124 -3.20 19.67 -11.30
CA LEU A 124 -3.09 18.37 -11.96
C LEU A 124 -4.02 17.35 -11.31
N TRP A 125 -5.01 16.88 -12.05
CA TRP A 125 -5.78 15.70 -11.66
C TRP A 125 -5.16 14.43 -12.25
N HIS A 126 -5.18 13.37 -11.46
CA HIS A 126 -4.81 12.01 -11.86
C HIS A 126 -6.10 11.22 -12.02
N ILE A 127 -6.36 10.75 -13.23
CA ILE A 127 -7.56 9.95 -13.56
C ILE A 127 -7.14 8.56 -14.03
N ASP A 128 -7.99 7.57 -13.75
CA ASP A 128 -7.76 6.18 -14.09
C ASP A 128 -9.05 5.35 -13.93
N GLY A 129 -9.06 4.15 -14.52
CA GLY A 129 -10.11 3.14 -14.36
C GLY A 129 -9.61 1.93 -13.57
N ASN A 130 -10.31 1.58 -12.50
CA ASN A 130 -10.01 0.40 -11.68
C ASN A 130 -10.81 -0.82 -12.15
N HIS A 131 -10.09 -1.89 -12.52
CA HIS A 131 -10.65 -3.12 -13.09
C HIS A 131 -10.73 -4.28 -12.09
N LYS A 132 -10.68 -4.04 -10.77
CA LYS A 132 -10.72 -5.12 -9.76
C LYS A 132 -11.98 -5.98 -9.79
N LEU A 133 -13.09 -5.44 -10.29
CA LEU A 133 -14.38 -6.14 -10.44
C LEU A 133 -14.70 -6.46 -11.91
N ILE A 134 -13.70 -6.45 -12.81
CA ILE A 134 -13.93 -6.62 -14.26
C ILE A 134 -14.53 -7.97 -14.63
N ARG A 135 -14.31 -9.02 -13.81
CA ARG A 135 -14.93 -10.34 -13.97
C ARG A 135 -16.46 -10.27 -14.03
N TRP A 136 -17.06 -9.34 -13.28
CA TRP A 136 -18.50 -9.08 -13.26
C TRP A 136 -18.88 -7.84 -14.06
N ARG A 137 -17.99 -7.39 -14.96
CA ARG A 137 -18.16 -6.22 -15.83
C ARG A 137 -18.42 -4.91 -15.11
N PHE A 138 -17.93 -4.78 -13.87
CA PHE A 138 -17.88 -3.49 -13.18
C PHE A 138 -16.50 -2.84 -13.35
N VAL A 139 -16.52 -1.54 -13.60
CA VAL A 139 -15.34 -0.67 -13.64
C VAL A 139 -15.59 0.52 -12.72
N VAL A 140 -14.58 0.92 -11.95
CA VAL A 140 -14.66 2.13 -11.13
C VAL A 140 -13.74 3.18 -11.71
N HIS A 141 -14.32 4.28 -12.18
CA HIS A 141 -13.57 5.44 -12.68
C HIS A 141 -13.28 6.38 -11.53
N GLY A 142 -12.05 6.88 -11.44
CA GLY A 142 -11.63 7.75 -10.36
C GLY A 142 -10.89 8.98 -10.84
N GLY A 143 -10.96 10.03 -10.04
CA GLY A 143 -10.12 11.21 -10.18
C GLY A 143 -9.63 11.68 -8.82
N ILE A 144 -8.35 12.02 -8.73
CA ILE A 144 -7.74 12.57 -7.51
C ILE A 144 -6.86 13.78 -7.84
N ASP A 145 -6.99 14.84 -7.04
CA ASP A 145 -6.13 16.01 -7.14
C ASP A 145 -4.71 15.68 -6.66
N GLY A 146 -3.72 16.08 -7.48
CA GLY A 146 -2.33 15.74 -7.27
C GLY A 146 -1.72 16.39 -6.03
N PHE A 147 -2.16 17.61 -5.70
CA PHE A 147 -1.63 18.40 -4.59
C PHE A 147 -2.28 18.00 -3.26
N SER A 148 -3.58 18.22 -3.15
CA SER A 148 -4.37 18.05 -1.93
C SER A 148 -4.68 16.59 -1.60
N ARG A 149 -4.58 15.68 -2.58
CA ARG A 149 -5.06 14.28 -2.49
C ARG A 149 -6.58 14.18 -2.32
N LEU A 150 -7.31 15.24 -2.66
CA LEU A 150 -8.76 15.27 -2.66
C LEU A 150 -9.27 14.37 -3.78
N ILE A 151 -10.14 13.42 -3.45
CA ILE A 151 -10.84 12.62 -4.44
C ILE A 151 -11.92 13.52 -5.04
N VAL A 152 -11.78 13.81 -6.33
CA VAL A 152 -12.72 14.67 -7.07
C VAL A 152 -13.94 13.86 -7.53
N TYR A 153 -13.75 12.58 -7.89
CA TYR A 153 -14.86 11.65 -8.12
C TYR A 153 -14.43 10.19 -7.97
N LEU A 154 -15.40 9.34 -7.63
CA LEU A 154 -15.40 7.89 -7.79
C LEU A 154 -16.74 7.46 -8.38
N SER A 155 -16.74 6.91 -9.59
CA SER A 155 -17.95 6.47 -10.28
C SER A 155 -17.89 4.99 -10.64
N ALA A 156 -18.85 4.22 -10.17
CA ALA A 156 -19.08 2.86 -10.63
C ALA A 156 -19.77 2.88 -12.01
N ALA A 157 -19.34 2.00 -12.90
CA ALA A 157 -19.91 1.83 -14.23
C ALA A 157 -19.87 0.36 -14.64
N THR A 158 -20.71 -0.01 -15.60
CA THR A 158 -20.75 -1.36 -16.20
C THR A 158 -20.00 -1.42 -17.54
N ASN A 159 -19.27 -0.36 -17.88
CA ASN A 159 -18.52 -0.23 -19.13
C ASN A 159 -17.32 0.72 -18.95
N ASN A 160 -16.38 0.61 -19.89
CA ASN A 160 -15.16 1.40 -19.94
C ASN A 160 -15.20 2.47 -21.06
N ARG A 161 -16.39 2.95 -21.44
CA ARG A 161 -16.53 3.86 -22.58
C ARG A 161 -16.00 5.26 -22.24
N ALA A 162 -15.36 5.91 -23.23
CA ALA A 162 -14.83 7.26 -23.07
C ALA A 162 -15.89 8.30 -22.67
N ALA A 163 -17.13 8.14 -23.15
CA ALA A 163 -18.26 9.00 -22.78
C ALA A 163 -18.63 8.91 -21.28
N THR A 164 -18.53 7.71 -20.70
CA THR A 164 -18.82 7.49 -19.27
C THR A 164 -17.75 8.15 -18.39
N VAL A 165 -16.48 8.03 -18.79
CA VAL A 165 -15.36 8.67 -18.10
C VAL A 165 -15.46 10.18 -18.21
N LEU A 166 -15.73 10.70 -19.42
CA LEU A 166 -15.94 12.13 -19.62
C LEU A 166 -17.10 12.67 -18.77
N ARG A 167 -18.23 11.97 -18.70
CA ARG A 167 -19.36 12.40 -17.87
C ARG A 167 -18.97 12.54 -16.40
N SER A 168 -18.30 11.52 -15.84
CA SER A 168 -17.82 11.55 -14.45
C SER A 168 -16.84 12.70 -14.22
N PHE A 169 -15.95 12.94 -15.19
CA PHE A 169 -15.00 14.05 -15.16
C PHE A 169 -15.70 15.42 -15.18
N LEU A 170 -16.70 15.60 -16.05
CA LEU A 170 -17.45 16.85 -16.17
C LEU A 170 -18.28 17.15 -14.93
N GLU A 171 -18.93 16.14 -14.35
CA GLU A 171 -19.65 16.26 -13.09
C GLU A 171 -18.71 16.76 -11.97
N ALA A 172 -17.49 16.23 -11.89
CA ALA A 172 -16.48 16.70 -10.95
C ALA A 172 -15.94 18.11 -11.28
N ALA A 173 -15.68 18.40 -12.56
CA ALA A 173 -15.22 19.71 -13.00
C ALA A 173 -16.26 20.81 -12.77
N ASN A 174 -17.55 20.48 -12.75
CA ASN A 174 -18.61 21.41 -12.39
C ASN A 174 -18.58 21.78 -10.89
N VAL A 175 -18.08 20.88 -10.03
CA VAL A 175 -17.98 21.10 -8.58
C VAL A 175 -16.67 21.78 -8.19
N TYR A 176 -15.54 21.30 -8.73
CA TYR A 176 -14.19 21.70 -8.33
C TYR A 176 -13.49 22.63 -9.34
N GLY A 177 -14.18 23.00 -10.42
CA GLY A 177 -13.59 23.69 -11.56
C GLY A 177 -12.77 22.76 -12.46
N VAL A 178 -12.59 23.15 -13.72
CA VAL A 178 -11.73 22.41 -14.66
C VAL A 178 -10.28 22.47 -14.17
N PRO A 179 -9.53 21.36 -14.08
CA PRO A 179 -8.12 21.43 -13.70
C PRO A 179 -7.26 22.15 -14.76
N SER A 180 -6.05 22.57 -14.39
CA SER A 180 -5.10 23.10 -15.38
C SER A 180 -4.59 22.00 -16.32
N ARG A 181 -4.39 20.78 -15.80
CA ARG A 181 -3.88 19.62 -16.53
C ARG A 181 -4.53 18.36 -15.99
N VAL A 182 -4.68 17.37 -16.85
CA VAL A 182 -5.08 16.01 -16.46
C VAL A 182 -3.95 15.05 -16.83
N ARG A 183 -3.67 14.09 -15.96
CA ARG A 183 -2.84 12.93 -16.25
C ARG A 183 -3.71 11.70 -16.23
N SER A 184 -3.54 10.88 -17.25
CA SER A 184 -4.07 9.53 -17.30
C SER A 184 -2.99 8.58 -17.77
N ASP A 185 -3.26 7.29 -17.62
CA ASP A 185 -2.40 6.28 -18.20
C ASP A 185 -2.65 6.13 -19.69
N LYS A 186 -1.63 5.65 -20.40
CA LYS A 186 -1.78 5.20 -21.79
C LYS A 186 -2.61 3.91 -21.78
N GLY A 187 -3.91 4.02 -21.53
CA GLY A 187 -4.85 2.92 -21.73
C GLY A 187 -4.76 2.41 -23.17
N GLY A 188 -4.85 1.10 -23.34
CA GLY A 188 -4.84 0.46 -24.67
C GLY A 188 -6.09 0.76 -25.50
N GLU A 189 -7.14 1.25 -24.85
CA GLU A 189 -8.36 1.73 -25.46
C GLU A 189 -8.48 3.22 -25.17
N ASN A 190 -9.01 4.00 -26.11
CA ASN A 190 -9.12 5.46 -26.09
C ASN A 190 -10.05 6.01 -24.98
N VAL A 191 -10.10 5.40 -23.80
CA VAL A 191 -10.98 5.70 -22.67
C VAL A 191 -10.87 7.16 -22.25
N ASP A 192 -9.63 7.68 -22.14
CA ASP A 192 -9.40 9.06 -21.73
C ASP A 192 -9.42 10.05 -22.91
N VAL A 193 -9.65 9.59 -24.16
CA VAL A 193 -9.59 10.47 -25.34
C VAL A 193 -10.62 11.59 -25.26
N ALA A 194 -11.78 11.30 -24.68
CA ALA A 194 -12.86 12.27 -24.54
C ALA A 194 -12.48 13.36 -23.53
N VAL A 195 -11.87 12.99 -22.41
CA VAL A 195 -11.31 13.93 -21.43
C VAL A 195 -10.14 14.71 -22.03
N ALA A 196 -9.25 14.05 -22.77
CA ALA A 196 -8.12 14.69 -23.43
C ALA A 196 -8.59 15.77 -24.42
N ARG A 197 -9.56 15.46 -25.29
CA ARG A 197 -10.16 16.41 -26.23
C ARG A 197 -10.82 17.57 -25.50
N TYR A 198 -11.60 17.29 -24.45
CA TYR A 198 -12.21 18.33 -23.62
C TYR A 198 -11.17 19.27 -22.99
N MET A 199 -10.10 18.71 -22.42
CA MET A 199 -9.04 19.48 -21.78
C MET A 199 -8.25 20.34 -22.77
N VAL A 200 -7.98 19.82 -23.96
CA VAL A 200 -7.34 20.59 -25.04
C VAL A 200 -8.23 21.74 -25.49
N ALA A 201 -9.54 21.50 -25.65
CA ALA A 201 -10.49 22.55 -26.02
C ALA A 201 -10.62 23.66 -24.96
N ASN A 202 -10.58 23.31 -23.66
CA ASN A 202 -10.78 24.26 -22.56
C ASN A 202 -9.51 24.94 -22.05
N ARG A 203 -8.34 24.28 -22.14
CA ARG A 203 -7.07 24.79 -21.61
C ARG A 203 -6.05 25.14 -22.70
N GLY A 204 -6.31 24.75 -23.95
CA GLY A 204 -5.46 25.04 -25.11
C GLY A 204 -4.52 23.90 -25.49
N GLU A 205 -4.00 23.99 -26.71
CA GLU A 205 -3.05 23.04 -27.29
C GLU A 205 -1.60 23.29 -26.79
N ASN A 206 -0.70 22.33 -27.03
CA ASN A 206 0.76 22.44 -26.84
C ASN A 206 1.29 22.81 -25.45
N ARG A 207 0.44 22.88 -24.41
CA ARG A 207 0.82 23.11 -23.00
C ARG A 207 0.74 21.88 -22.11
N ASN A 208 0.51 20.71 -22.70
CA ASN A 208 0.22 19.45 -22.00
C ASN A 208 -1.04 19.52 -21.11
N SER A 209 -2.14 20.04 -21.65
CA SER A 209 -3.48 20.05 -21.01
C SER A 209 -3.94 18.65 -20.63
N HIS A 210 -3.53 17.65 -21.42
CA HIS A 210 -3.60 16.23 -21.09
C HIS A 210 -2.20 15.61 -21.15
N ILE A 211 -1.88 14.74 -20.20
CA ILE A 211 -0.60 14.02 -20.11
C ILE A 211 -0.90 12.52 -20.09
N ALA A 212 -0.66 11.84 -21.22
CA ALA A 212 -0.75 10.39 -21.27
C ALA A 212 0.61 9.77 -20.92
N GLY A 213 0.70 9.05 -19.81
CA GLY A 213 1.95 8.51 -19.27
C GLY A 213 1.94 7.00 -19.01
N ARG A 214 3.07 6.46 -18.55
CA ARG A 214 3.11 5.12 -17.93
C ARG A 214 2.48 5.18 -16.54
N THR A 215 1.84 4.09 -16.10
CA THR A 215 1.23 3.89 -14.75
C THR A 215 2.11 4.36 -13.60
N VAL A 216 3.44 4.16 -13.71
CA VAL A 216 4.42 4.62 -12.72
C VAL A 216 4.44 6.15 -12.49
N HIS A 217 3.81 6.93 -13.35
CA HIS A 217 3.67 8.38 -13.26
C HIS A 217 2.29 8.84 -12.74
N ASN A 218 1.29 7.95 -12.72
CA ASN A 218 -0.07 8.15 -12.20
C ASN A 218 -0.17 7.77 -10.71
N GLN A 219 0.88 8.10 -9.95
CA GLN A 219 1.13 7.53 -8.62
C GLN A 219 0.04 7.83 -7.58
N ARG A 220 -0.68 8.95 -7.73
CA ARG A 220 -1.70 9.37 -6.77
C ARG A 220 -2.92 8.49 -6.83
N ILE A 221 -3.43 8.24 -8.03
CA ILE A 221 -4.61 7.39 -8.21
C ILE A 221 -4.27 5.91 -8.00
N GLU A 222 -3.10 5.46 -8.41
CA GLU A 222 -2.60 4.11 -8.10
C GLU A 222 -2.48 3.83 -6.59
N ARG A 223 -2.07 4.83 -5.81
CA ARG A 223 -2.08 4.73 -4.34
C ARG A 223 -3.50 4.66 -3.80
N LEU A 224 -4.39 5.51 -4.30
CA LEU A 224 -5.80 5.57 -3.92
C LEU A 224 -6.49 4.23 -4.17
N TRP A 225 -6.20 3.56 -5.29
CA TRP A 225 -6.85 2.28 -5.62
C TRP A 225 -6.63 1.17 -4.60
N ARG A 226 -5.49 1.18 -3.90
CA ARG A 226 -5.27 0.24 -2.79
C ARG A 226 -6.24 0.50 -1.64
N ASP A 227 -6.49 1.76 -1.31
CA ASP A 227 -7.37 2.11 -0.19
C ASP A 227 -8.85 1.95 -0.59
N VAL A 228 -9.23 2.27 -1.84
CA VAL A 228 -10.57 2.02 -2.38
C VAL A 228 -10.87 0.52 -2.46
N TYR A 229 -9.90 -0.31 -2.84
CA TYR A 229 -10.09 -1.76 -2.84
C TYR A 229 -10.38 -2.27 -1.42
N VAL A 230 -9.50 -1.98 -0.47
CA VAL A 230 -9.65 -2.45 0.92
C VAL A 230 -10.90 -1.87 1.59
N GLY A 231 -11.20 -0.60 1.37
CA GLY A 231 -12.31 0.09 2.03
C GLY A 231 -13.68 -0.13 1.39
N VAL A 232 -13.74 -0.55 0.13
CA VAL A 232 -15.00 -0.66 -0.63
C VAL A 232 -15.08 -1.94 -1.46
N LEU A 233 -14.16 -2.13 -2.41
CA LEU A 233 -14.37 -3.14 -3.46
C LEU A 233 -14.19 -4.58 -2.98
N ASP A 234 -13.38 -4.81 -1.94
CA ASP A 234 -13.15 -6.14 -1.37
C ASP A 234 -14.44 -6.79 -0.89
N LEU A 235 -15.33 -6.01 -0.27
CA LEU A 235 -16.67 -6.46 0.15
C LEU A 235 -17.47 -7.04 -1.03
N PHE A 236 -17.55 -6.30 -2.13
CA PHE A 236 -18.30 -6.72 -3.31
C PHE A 236 -17.60 -7.85 -4.06
N TYR A 237 -16.27 -7.82 -4.12
CA TYR A 237 -15.47 -8.90 -4.68
C TYR A 237 -15.76 -10.23 -3.97
N THR A 238 -15.67 -10.26 -2.64
CA THR A 238 -15.96 -11.44 -1.83
C THR A 238 -17.40 -11.89 -1.99
N MET A 239 -18.36 -10.95 -1.98
CA MET A 239 -19.77 -11.25 -2.15
C MET A 239 -20.06 -11.91 -3.51
N PHE A 240 -19.59 -11.32 -4.61
CA PHE A 240 -19.84 -11.85 -5.95
C PHE A 240 -19.13 -13.19 -6.17
N PHE A 241 -17.92 -13.34 -5.62
CA PHE A 241 -17.21 -14.61 -5.65
C PHE A 241 -17.97 -15.72 -4.90
N ASN A 242 -18.57 -15.41 -3.75
CA ASN A 242 -19.39 -16.37 -3.02
C ASN A 242 -20.67 -16.73 -3.78
N LEU A 243 -21.33 -15.75 -4.42
CA LEU A 243 -22.50 -16.01 -5.28
C LEU A 243 -22.14 -16.93 -6.45
N GLU A 244 -20.96 -16.76 -7.06
CA GLU A 244 -20.46 -17.70 -8.09
C GLU A 244 -20.24 -19.10 -7.51
N ARG A 245 -19.56 -19.19 -6.37
CA ARG A 245 -19.25 -20.47 -5.72
C ARG A 245 -20.51 -21.26 -5.34
N GLU A 246 -21.58 -20.57 -4.98
CA GLU A 246 -22.87 -21.16 -4.61
C GLU A 246 -23.78 -21.42 -5.82
N GLY A 247 -23.34 -21.08 -7.04
CA GLY A 247 -24.10 -21.29 -8.28
C GLY A 247 -25.24 -20.28 -8.49
N LEU A 248 -25.32 -19.23 -7.67
CA LEU A 248 -26.34 -18.17 -7.76
C LEU A 248 -25.99 -17.12 -8.83
N LEU A 249 -24.71 -16.98 -9.17
CA LEU A 249 -24.21 -16.06 -10.18
C LEU A 249 -23.39 -16.80 -11.21
N ASN A 250 -23.75 -16.68 -12.48
CA ASN A 250 -22.91 -17.08 -13.60
C ASN A 250 -22.47 -15.83 -14.37
N PRO A 251 -21.17 -15.44 -14.37
CA PRO A 251 -20.68 -14.26 -15.06
C PRO A 251 -20.73 -14.38 -16.60
N ASP A 252 -20.95 -15.59 -17.14
CA ASP A 252 -21.16 -15.81 -18.57
C ASP A 252 -22.66 -15.75 -18.95
N CYS A 253 -23.56 -15.60 -17.97
CA CYS A 253 -25.00 -15.46 -18.20
C CYS A 253 -25.42 -13.99 -18.17
N GLU A 254 -25.85 -13.46 -19.31
CA GLU A 254 -26.25 -12.05 -19.45
C GLU A 254 -27.43 -11.67 -18.55
N VAL A 255 -28.37 -12.59 -18.29
CA VAL A 255 -29.50 -12.34 -17.37
C VAL A 255 -29.01 -12.17 -15.93
N HIS A 256 -28.06 -13.00 -15.50
CA HIS A 256 -27.50 -12.89 -14.15
C HIS A 256 -26.68 -11.62 -14.01
N LEU A 257 -25.87 -11.27 -15.02
CA LEU A 257 -25.12 -10.01 -15.03
C LEU A 257 -26.04 -8.79 -15.02
N TYR A 258 -27.13 -8.80 -15.80
CA TYR A 258 -28.11 -7.73 -15.79
C TYR A 258 -28.73 -7.55 -14.39
N ALA A 259 -29.17 -8.65 -13.76
CA ALA A 259 -29.70 -8.62 -12.40
C ALA A 259 -28.66 -8.13 -11.38
N LEU A 260 -27.42 -8.61 -11.49
CA LEU A 260 -26.31 -8.19 -10.63
C LEU A 260 -26.04 -6.68 -10.78
N HIS A 261 -25.98 -6.17 -12.01
CA HIS A 261 -25.76 -4.75 -12.28
C HIS A 261 -26.90 -3.89 -11.74
N TRP A 262 -28.15 -4.29 -12.01
CA TRP A 262 -29.33 -3.59 -11.53
C TRP A 262 -29.33 -3.47 -10.00
N CYS A 263 -29.04 -4.57 -9.31
CA CYS A 263 -29.01 -4.60 -7.86
C CYS A 263 -27.80 -3.85 -7.28
N PHE A 264 -26.59 -4.06 -7.81
CA PHE A 264 -25.37 -3.66 -7.12
C PHE A 264 -24.69 -2.38 -7.61
N VAL A 265 -24.96 -1.87 -8.82
CA VAL A 265 -24.43 -0.56 -9.25
C VAL A 265 -24.76 0.54 -8.22
N PRO A 266 -26.02 0.71 -7.76
CA PRO A 266 -26.36 1.75 -6.78
C PRO A 266 -25.67 1.54 -5.43
N HIS A 267 -25.51 0.29 -5.00
CA HIS A 267 -24.87 -0.05 -3.73
C HIS A 267 -23.37 0.23 -3.75
N ILE A 268 -22.67 -0.20 -4.81
CA ILE A 268 -21.24 0.11 -4.99
C ILE A 268 -21.06 1.63 -5.03
N GLN A 269 -21.88 2.34 -5.80
CA GLN A 269 -21.80 3.80 -5.90
C GLN A 269 -21.99 4.49 -4.54
N LYS A 270 -22.95 4.03 -3.73
CA LYS A 270 -23.18 4.55 -2.37
C LYS A 270 -21.98 4.35 -1.46
N HIS A 271 -21.36 3.17 -1.48
CA HIS A 271 -20.16 2.90 -0.68
C HIS A 271 -18.96 3.74 -1.15
N LEU A 272 -18.78 3.91 -2.46
CA LEU A 272 -17.75 4.79 -3.02
C LEU A 272 -17.94 6.25 -2.59
N GLN A 273 -19.18 6.76 -2.58
CA GLN A 273 -19.50 8.11 -2.11
C GLN A 273 -19.17 8.28 -0.63
N PHE A 274 -19.56 7.33 0.22
CA PHE A 274 -19.25 7.37 1.64
C PHE A 274 -17.74 7.33 1.89
N PHE A 275 -17.02 6.47 1.16
CA PHE A 275 -15.56 6.43 1.21
C PHE A 275 -14.93 7.76 0.76
N GLN A 276 -15.41 8.35 -0.33
CA GLN A 276 -14.92 9.65 -0.82
C GLN A 276 -15.12 10.76 0.23
N GLN A 277 -16.28 10.82 0.87
CA GLN A 277 -16.57 11.79 1.94
C GLN A 277 -15.62 11.60 3.13
N GLY A 278 -15.46 10.36 3.61
CA GLY A 278 -14.54 10.05 4.70
C GLY A 278 -13.09 10.36 4.34
N TRP A 279 -12.65 9.99 3.13
CA TRP A 279 -11.32 10.27 2.63
C TRP A 279 -11.06 11.77 2.55
N ASN A 280 -11.96 12.58 1.99
CA ASN A 280 -11.71 14.00 1.83
C ASN A 280 -11.60 14.74 3.19
N CYS A 281 -12.13 14.14 4.26
CA CYS A 281 -12.07 14.68 5.62
C CYS A 281 -10.99 14.04 6.53
N HIS A 282 -10.34 12.94 6.13
CA HIS A 282 -9.35 12.26 6.98
C HIS A 282 -8.03 13.03 7.07
N ARG A 283 -7.32 12.91 8.19
CA ARG A 283 -6.04 13.60 8.42
C ARG A 283 -4.88 12.88 7.74
N LEU A 284 -4.07 13.62 6.98
CA LEU A 284 -2.85 13.12 6.36
C LEU A 284 -1.64 13.43 7.25
N SER A 285 -1.03 12.41 7.86
CA SER A 285 0.16 12.58 8.73
C SER A 285 1.33 13.25 8.02
N THR A 286 1.49 12.99 6.71
CA THR A 286 2.56 13.59 5.90
C THR A 286 2.33 15.06 5.56
N GLU A 287 1.14 15.62 5.82
CA GLU A 287 0.76 16.99 5.47
C GLU A 287 0.43 17.83 6.71
N GLY A 288 1.05 17.49 7.85
CA GLY A 288 0.81 18.15 9.13
C GLY A 288 -0.59 17.89 9.69
N ASN A 289 -1.11 16.68 9.48
CA ASN A 289 -2.44 16.24 9.92
C ASN A 289 -3.63 17.04 9.35
N ARG A 290 -3.42 17.71 8.21
CA ARG A 290 -4.49 18.34 7.45
C ARG A 290 -5.23 17.33 6.60
N SER A 291 -6.53 17.56 6.40
CA SER A 291 -7.33 16.75 5.48
C SER A 291 -7.15 17.20 4.02
N PRO A 292 -7.44 16.32 3.04
CA PRO A 292 -7.48 16.72 1.64
C PRO A 292 -8.34 17.96 1.38
N LEU A 293 -9.52 18.04 2.00
CA LEU A 293 -10.40 19.20 1.87
C LEU A 293 -9.79 20.48 2.46
N GLN A 294 -9.10 20.39 3.61
CA GLN A 294 -8.38 21.54 4.17
C GLN A 294 -7.20 22.00 3.30
N LEU A 295 -6.53 21.06 2.61
CA LEU A 295 -5.46 21.37 1.68
C LEU A 295 -5.99 21.99 0.37
N TRP A 296 -7.20 21.61 -0.04
CA TRP A 296 -7.89 22.20 -1.17
C TRP A 296 -8.29 23.66 -0.89
N THR A 297 -9.09 23.89 0.15
CA THR A 297 -9.71 25.21 0.41
C THR A 297 -8.71 26.29 0.81
N ARG A 298 -7.60 25.93 1.49
CA ARG A 298 -6.57 26.90 1.88
C ARG A 298 -5.78 27.49 0.70
N HIS A 299 -5.87 26.86 -0.45
CA HIS A 299 -5.10 27.20 -1.64
C HIS A 299 -5.98 27.50 -2.86
N GLU A 300 -7.30 27.57 -2.64
CA GLU A 300 -8.27 28.12 -3.59
C GLU A 300 -8.13 29.65 -3.49
N ARG A 301 -7.51 30.26 -4.51
CA ARG A 301 -7.40 31.72 -4.67
C ARG A 301 -8.26 32.16 -5.84
#